data_AF-A0A1Q5P767-F1
#
_entry.id   AF-A0A1Q5P767-F1
#
_cell.length_a   1.000
_cell.length_b   1.000
_cell.length_c   1.000
_cell.angle_alpha   90.00
_cell.angle_beta   90.00
_cell.angle_gamma   90.00
#
_symmetry.space_group_name_H-M   'P 1'
#
loop_
_entity.id
_entity.type
_entity.pdbx_description
1 polymer ?
#
loop_
_entity_poly.entity_id
_entity_poly.type
_entity_poly.pdbx_seq_one_letter_code
_entity_poly.pdbx_strand_id
1 'polypeptide(L)'
;MSAAAVTATDAAVTKMKTADQLTEYYEMRLVELMAIRAILKNPDTASFTMKTNKGITDVQLLDPSEIERIIRITTTRGHRQFYATFLYDKENHRLTKRIEHQ
;
A
#
# COMPACT_ATOMS: atom_id res chain seq x y z
N MET A 1 -20.22 29.78 24.42
CA MET A 1 -20.24 28.97 23.19
C MET A 1 -21.43 28.02 23.27
N SER A 2 -22.29 27.97 22.25
CA SER A 2 -23.49 27.11 22.25
C SER A 2 -23.14 25.65 21.93
N ALA A 3 -23.83 24.68 22.53
CA ALA A 3 -23.63 23.25 22.31
C ALA A 3 -23.72 22.84 20.83
N ALA A 4 -24.55 23.54 20.04
CA ALA A 4 -24.66 23.35 18.59
C ALA A 4 -23.40 23.76 17.80
N ALA A 5 -22.66 24.77 18.29
CA ALA A 5 -21.41 25.20 17.68
C ALA A 5 -20.27 24.21 17.98
N VAL A 6 -20.28 23.60 19.16
CA VAL A 6 -19.31 22.56 19.56
C VAL A 6 -19.52 21.29 18.70
N THR A 7 -20.76 20.80 18.58
CA THR A 7 -21.08 19.62 17.77
C THR A 7 -20.82 19.82 16.27
N ALA A 8 -21.09 21.01 15.72
CA ALA A 8 -20.78 21.32 14.32
C ALA A 8 -19.26 21.34 14.05
N THR A 9 -18.47 21.86 14.99
CA THR A 9 -17.01 21.87 14.91
C THR A 9 -16.44 20.46 14.98
N ASP A 10 -16.92 19.64 15.93
CA ASP A 10 -16.50 18.24 16.06
C ASP A 10 -16.85 17.39 14.82
N ALA A 11 -18.02 17.63 14.22
CA ALA A 11 -18.41 16.97 12.98
C ALA A 11 -17.51 17.39 11.79
N ALA A 12 -17.12 18.67 11.70
CA ALA A 12 -16.23 19.16 10.66
C ALA A 12 -14.81 18.59 10.82
N VAL A 13 -14.27 18.59 12.04
CA VAL A 13 -12.94 18.01 12.35
C VAL A 13 -12.92 16.51 12.06
N THR A 14 -13.98 15.78 12.43
CA THR A 14 -14.10 14.35 12.12
C THR A 14 -14.09 14.11 10.62
N LYS A 15 -14.87 14.87 9.84
CA LYS A 15 -14.89 14.77 8.37
C LYS A 15 -13.52 15.03 7.73
N MET A 16 -12.80 16.06 8.20
CA MET A 16 -11.45 16.37 7.73
C MET A 16 -10.49 15.22 8.00
N LYS A 17 -10.47 14.69 9.24
CA LYS A 17 -9.63 13.55 9.61
C LYS A 17 -9.94 12.31 8.77
N THR A 18 -11.22 12.02 8.50
CA THR A 18 -11.61 10.91 7.63
C THR A 18 -11.15 11.12 6.18
N ALA A 19 -11.24 12.34 5.66
CA ALA A 19 -10.76 12.67 4.32
C ALA A 19 -9.23 12.51 4.21
N ASP A 20 -8.48 12.94 5.22
CA ASP A 20 -7.03 12.77 5.28
C ASP A 20 -6.63 11.29 5.31
N GLN A 21 -7.33 10.48 6.13
CA GLN A 21 -7.12 9.04 6.20
C GLN A 21 -7.40 8.34 4.87
N LEU A 22 -8.52 8.66 4.22
CA LEU A 22 -8.85 8.11 2.90
C LEU A 22 -7.82 8.51 1.84
N THR A 23 -7.37 9.77 1.87
CA THR A 23 -6.34 10.25 0.96
C THR A 23 -5.04 9.49 1.16
N GLU A 24 -4.58 9.34 2.41
CA GLU A 24 -3.37 8.57 2.73
C GLU A 24 -3.50 7.11 2.27
N TYR A 25 -4.66 6.49 2.52
CA TYR A 25 -4.95 5.12 2.07
C TYR A 25 -4.80 4.96 0.55
N TYR A 26 -5.44 5.83 -0.24
CA TYR A 26 -5.37 5.73 -1.69
C TYR A 26 -3.99 6.11 -2.26
N GLU A 27 -3.27 7.03 -1.61
CA GLU A 27 -1.89 7.33 -1.96
C GLU A 27 -0.99 6.10 -1.79
N MET A 28 -1.10 5.38 -0.68
CA MET A 28 -0.34 4.14 -0.47
C MET A 28 -0.77 3.06 -1.47
N ARG A 29 -2.06 2.97 -1.77
CA ARG A 29 -2.58 2.02 -2.76
C ARG A 29 -1.98 2.23 -4.16
N LEU A 30 -1.79 3.49 -4.56
CA LEU A 30 -1.12 3.81 -5.82
C LEU A 30 0.35 3.36 -5.82
N VAL A 31 1.07 3.57 -4.72
CA VAL A 31 2.46 3.12 -4.57
C VAL A 31 2.58 1.60 -4.68
N GLU A 32 1.69 0.85 -4.03
CA GLU A 32 1.61 -0.62 -4.16
C GLU A 32 1.42 -1.04 -5.62
N LEU A 33 0.48 -0.41 -6.34
CA LEU A 33 0.20 -0.74 -7.74
C LEU A 33 1.37 -0.41 -8.66
N MET A 34 2.13 0.65 -8.38
CA MET A 34 3.35 0.97 -9.10
C MET A 34 4.43 -0.11 -8.90
N ALA A 35 4.61 -0.60 -7.67
CA ALA A 35 5.52 -1.70 -7.37
C ALA A 35 5.12 -3.00 -8.07
N ILE A 36 3.84 -3.37 -8.00
CA ILE A 36 3.29 -4.52 -8.72
C ILE A 36 3.54 -4.38 -10.22
N ARG A 37 3.25 -3.23 -10.82
CA ARG A 37 3.47 -2.99 -12.25
C ARG A 37 4.93 -3.19 -12.64
N ALA A 38 5.87 -2.78 -11.80
CA ALA A 38 7.30 -2.97 -12.06
C ALA A 38 7.68 -4.46 -12.10
N ILE A 39 7.15 -5.26 -11.17
CA ILE A 39 7.35 -6.71 -11.12
C ILE A 39 6.71 -7.40 -12.33
N LEU A 40 5.46 -7.06 -12.66
CA LEU A 40 4.75 -7.69 -13.77
C LEU A 40 5.38 -7.37 -15.14
N LYS A 41 6.04 -6.22 -15.28
CA LYS A 41 6.80 -5.89 -16.49
C LYS A 41 8.11 -6.66 -16.61
N ASN A 42 8.71 -7.02 -15.48
CA ASN A 42 10.00 -7.71 -15.42
C ASN A 42 9.88 -8.90 -14.46
N PRO A 43 9.34 -10.05 -14.91
CA PRO A 43 9.06 -11.19 -14.04
C PRO A 43 10.31 -11.74 -13.32
N ASP A 44 11.50 -11.54 -13.87
CA ASP A 44 12.77 -11.99 -13.27
C ASP A 44 13.43 -10.94 -12.37
N THR A 45 12.74 -9.83 -12.08
CA THR A 45 13.23 -8.81 -11.15
C THR A 45 13.51 -9.43 -9.78
N ALA A 46 14.66 -9.09 -9.21
CA ALA A 46 14.99 -9.36 -7.81
C ALA A 46 14.29 -8.37 -6.87
N SER A 47 14.27 -8.65 -5.56
CA SER A 47 13.84 -7.67 -4.55
C SER A 47 14.52 -6.31 -4.76
N PHE A 48 13.78 -5.23 -4.60
CA PHE A 48 14.24 -3.88 -4.94
C PHE A 48 13.61 -2.82 -4.06
N THR A 49 14.19 -1.62 -4.09
CA THR A 49 13.65 -0.45 -3.40
C THR A 49 13.28 0.61 -4.44
N MET A 50 12.15 1.28 -4.25
CA MET A 50 11.75 2.44 -5.03
C MET A 50 11.53 3.65 -4.14
N LYS A 51 11.88 4.84 -4.63
CA LYS A 51 11.61 6.10 -3.95
C LYS A 51 10.49 6.82 -4.68
N THR A 52 9.43 7.17 -3.95
CA THR A 52 8.30 7.95 -4.46
C THR A 52 8.22 9.28 -3.72
N ASN A 53 7.36 10.20 -4.19
CA ASN A 53 7.03 11.40 -3.43
C ASN A 53 6.24 11.11 -2.13
N LYS A 54 5.88 9.84 -1.88
CA LYS A 54 5.18 9.38 -0.68
C LYS A 54 6.08 8.68 0.32
N GLY A 55 7.28 8.28 -0.06
CA GLY A 55 8.20 7.59 0.84
C GLY A 55 9.18 6.68 0.12
N ILE A 56 9.86 5.84 0.90
CA ILE A 56 10.72 4.77 0.43
C ILE A 56 9.91 3.48 0.50
N THR A 57 9.85 2.74 -0.60
CA THR A 57 9.11 1.49 -0.70
C THR A 57 10.05 0.34 -1.00
N ASP A 58 10.16 -0.58 -0.06
CA ASP A 58 10.92 -1.81 -0.20
C ASP A 58 10.01 -2.93 -0.67
N VAL A 59 10.46 -3.63 -1.71
CA VAL A 59 9.74 -4.71 -2.37
C VAL A 59 10.56 -5.98 -2.22
N GLN A 60 10.04 -6.93 -1.45
CA GLN A 60 10.65 -8.24 -1.27
C GLN A 60 9.87 -9.29 -2.05
N LEU A 61 10.59 -10.09 -2.83
CA LEU A 61 10.04 -11.19 -3.61
C LEU A 61 10.51 -12.49 -2.99
N LEU A 62 9.55 -13.33 -2.60
CA LEU A 62 9.80 -14.65 -2.03
C LEU A 62 9.14 -15.67 -2.94
N ASP A 63 9.89 -16.68 -3.35
CA ASP A 63 9.45 -17.72 -4.26
C ASP A 63 9.34 -19.05 -3.50
N PRO A 64 8.25 -19.29 -2.74
CA PRO A 64 8.10 -20.53 -1.97
C PRO A 64 7.93 -21.76 -2.86
N SER A 65 7.57 -21.57 -4.13
CA SER A 65 7.47 -22.64 -5.14
C SER A 65 7.69 -22.11 -6.56
N GLU A 66 7.73 -23.02 -7.52
CA GLU A 66 7.82 -22.72 -8.96
C GLU A 66 6.57 -22.02 -9.50
N ILE A 67 5.41 -22.19 -8.85
CA ILE A 67 4.13 -21.66 -9.32
C ILE A 67 3.66 -20.43 -8.54
N GLU A 68 4.19 -20.20 -7.33
CA GLU A 68 3.77 -19.10 -6.46
C GLU A 68 4.93 -18.14 -6.17
N ARG A 69 4.62 -16.85 -6.17
CA ARG A 69 5.47 -15.79 -5.62
C ARG A 69 4.69 -14.98 -4.59
N ILE A 70 5.34 -14.69 -3.48
CA ILE A 70 4.88 -13.74 -2.48
C ILE A 70 5.62 -12.43 -2.71
N ILE A 71 4.86 -11.35 -2.88
CA ILE A 71 5.37 -9.98 -3.05
C ILE A 71 5.04 -9.22 -1.78
N ARG A 72 6.04 -8.90 -0.96
CA ARG A 72 5.86 -8.05 0.22
C ARG A 72 6.31 -6.64 -0.10
N ILE A 73 5.44 -5.67 0.17
CA ILE A 73 5.67 -4.25 -0.09
C ILE A 73 5.59 -3.54 1.26
N THR A 74 6.67 -2.85 1.61
CA THR A 74 6.75 -2.01 2.81
C THR A 74 7.04 -0.58 2.38
N THR A 75 6.12 0.34 2.64
CA THR A 75 6.34 1.78 2.38
C THR A 75 6.57 2.52 3.68
N THR A 76 7.71 3.18 3.80
CA THR A 76 8.07 4.04 4.93
C THR A 76 7.85 5.51 4.56
N ARG A 77 6.96 6.20 5.30
CA ARG A 77 6.64 7.63 5.17
C ARG A 77 6.83 8.33 6.52
N GLY A 78 7.92 9.06 6.67
CA GLY A 78 8.29 9.66 7.96
C GLY A 78 8.49 8.57 9.02
N HIS A 79 7.70 8.60 10.09
CA HIS A 79 7.72 7.59 11.16
C HIS A 79 6.70 6.45 10.97
N ARG A 80 5.93 6.45 9.87
CA ARG A 80 4.90 5.45 9.61
C ARG A 80 5.37 4.43 8.58
N GLN A 81 4.89 3.20 8.75
CA GLN A 81 5.12 2.11 7.82
C GLN A 81 3.78 1.52 7.37
N PHE A 82 3.68 1.23 6.08
CA PHE A 82 2.51 0.63 5.46
C PHE A 82 2.94 -0.67 4.80
N TYR A 83 2.16 -1.73 5.03
CA TYR A 83 2.50 -3.07 4.62
C TYR A 83 1.41 -3.67 3.73
N ALA A 84 1.82 -4.26 2.62
CA ALA A 84 0.94 -5.05 1.78
C ALA A 84 1.66 -6.31 1.30
N THR A 85 0.93 -7.42 1.29
CA THR A 85 1.41 -8.67 0.70
C THR A 85 0.52 -9.05 -0.46
N PHE A 86 1.11 -9.44 -1.58
CA PHE A 86 0.41 -10.01 -2.72
C PHE A 86 0.87 -11.43 -2.99
N LEU A 87 -0.08 -12.28 -3.36
CA LEU A 87 0.19 -13.61 -3.89
C LEU A 87 0.07 -13.53 -5.41
N TYR A 88 1.11 -13.98 -6.09
CA TYR A 88 1.21 -14.00 -7.53
C TYR A 88 1.37 -15.45 -8.00
N ASP A 89 0.45 -15.84 -8.88
CA ASP A 89 0.45 -17.11 -9.60
C ASP A 89 1.28 -16.91 -10.87
N LYS A 90 2.46 -17.53 -10.89
CA LYS A 90 3.44 -17.39 -11.97
C LYS A 90 2.99 -18.09 -13.23
N GLU A 91 2.30 -19.22 -13.10
CA GLU A 91 1.81 -20.03 -14.22
C GLU A 91 0.73 -19.28 -15.00
N ASN A 92 -0.23 -18.68 -14.29
CA ASN A 92 -1.33 -17.94 -14.90
C ASN A 92 -1.06 -16.44 -15.02
N HIS A 93 0.14 -16.00 -14.67
CA HIS A 93 0.59 -14.60 -14.70
C HIS A 93 -0.38 -13.61 -14.04
N ARG A 94 -0.91 -13.94 -12.86
CA ARG A 94 -1.95 -13.14 -12.20
C ARG A 94 -1.74 -12.99 -10.70
N LEU A 95 -2.21 -11.86 -10.16
CA LEU A 95 -2.36 -11.72 -8.72
C LEU A 95 -3.60 -12.48 -8.26
N THR A 96 -3.44 -13.37 -7.28
CA THR A 96 -4.53 -14.19 -6.73
C THR A 96 -5.09 -13.63 -5.43
N LYS A 97 -4.26 -12.91 -4.65
CA LYS A 97 -4.68 -12.33 -3.38
C LYS A 97 -3.88 -11.08 -3.03
N ARG A 98 -4.53 -10.12 -2.38
CA ARG A 98 -3.89 -9.06 -1.59
C ARG A 98 -4.24 -9.28 -0.12
N ILE A 99 -3.24 -9.17 0.74
CA ILE A 99 -3.37 -9.18 2.19
C ILE A 99 -2.95 -7.80 2.68
N GLU A 100 -3.90 -7.13 3.31
CA GLU A 100 -3.67 -5.86 3.97
C GLU A 100 -3.32 -6.12 5.43
N HIS A 101 -2.30 -5.43 5.95
CA HIS A 101 -1.91 -5.51 7.35
C HIS A 101 -2.29 -4.18 8.02
N GLN A 102 -3.03 -4.25 9.12
CA GLN A 102 -3.44 -3.08 9.92
C GLN A 102 -2.37 -2.69 10.92
#